data_AF-A0A968YRY2-F1
#
_entry.id   AF-A0A968YRY2-F1
#
_cell.length_a   1.000
_cell.length_b   1.000
_cell.length_c   1.000
_cell.angle_alpha   90.00
_cell.angle_beta   90.00
_cell.angle_gamma   90.00
#
_symmetry.space_group_name_H-M   'P 1'
#
loop_
_entity.id
_entity.type
_entity.pdbx_description
1 polymer ?
#
loop_
_entity_poly.entity_id
_entity_poly.type
_entity_poly.pdbx_seq_one_letter_code
_entity_poly.pdbx_strand_id
1 'polypeptide(L)'
;MFGKRNGLGDRIDLSLLDGRNGFAINGFFAKGRSGYAVAGAGDVNGDRIADVIIGAPFANPNGLYSGQSYVVLGKRGGYSSTLDLGSLNGKNGWSINGVTGRSGFSVAGVGDVNGDRLGDVIVGAPFTANSGRNSPGQGYVVWGRTAKKTTSVVPMAQLSPEMGLKLNSSLPEESVGYSVAGMGDFNGDRGWTF
;
A
#
# COMPACT_ATOMS: atom_id res chain seq x y z
N MET A 1 -8.62 4.09 13.82
CA MET A 1 -9.70 4.71 14.63
C MET A 1 -10.55 5.60 13.74
N PHE A 2 -11.83 5.77 14.05
CA PHE A 2 -12.71 6.66 13.30
C PHE A 2 -12.87 8.00 14.01
N GLY A 3 -12.87 9.09 13.24
CA GLY A 3 -13.09 10.44 13.77
C GLY A 3 -14.49 10.62 14.35
N LYS A 4 -14.63 11.56 15.28
CA LYS A 4 -15.92 11.95 15.90
C LYS A 4 -16.05 13.47 15.88
N ARG A 5 -17.27 13.97 15.59
CA ARG A 5 -17.56 15.41 15.47
C ARG A 5 -17.25 16.19 16.74
N ASN A 6 -17.38 15.56 17.90
CA ASN A 6 -17.13 16.18 19.21
C ASN A 6 -15.72 15.87 19.75
N GLY A 7 -14.80 15.44 18.88
CA GLY A 7 -13.47 14.98 19.28
C GLY A 7 -13.45 13.55 19.83
N LEU A 8 -12.24 13.05 20.08
CA LEU A 8 -11.98 11.69 20.56
C LEU A 8 -11.62 11.64 22.06
N GLY A 9 -11.67 12.79 22.75
CA GLY A 9 -11.13 12.96 24.11
C GLY A 9 -9.60 13.08 24.13
N ASP A 10 -9.03 13.24 25.33
CA ASP A 10 -7.58 13.48 25.51
C ASP A 10 -6.75 12.19 25.42
N ARG A 11 -7.40 11.02 25.52
CA ARG A 11 -6.77 9.70 25.43
C ARG A 11 -7.69 8.70 24.76
N ILE A 12 -7.10 7.79 23.99
CA ILE A 12 -7.81 6.70 23.33
C ILE A 12 -7.17 5.38 23.76
N ASP A 13 -7.97 4.51 24.37
CA ASP A 13 -7.57 3.15 24.67
C ASP A 13 -7.83 2.25 23.45
N LEU A 14 -6.76 1.75 22.85
CA LEU A 14 -6.83 0.90 21.65
C LEU A 14 -7.40 -0.50 21.95
N SER A 15 -7.43 -0.92 23.21
CA SER A 15 -8.06 -2.19 23.61
C SER A 15 -9.59 -2.13 23.53
N LEU A 16 -10.16 -0.93 23.49
CA LEU A 16 -11.61 -0.69 23.39
C LEU A 16 -12.10 -0.59 21.94
N LEU A 17 -11.25 -0.90 20.96
CA LEU A 17 -11.66 -0.87 19.55
C LEU A 17 -12.64 -2.00 19.25
N ASP A 18 -13.84 -1.66 18.79
CA ASP A 18 -14.96 -2.60 18.62
C ASP A 18 -15.50 -2.67 17.18
N GLY A 19 -14.86 -1.99 16.24
CA GLY A 19 -15.32 -1.83 14.86
C GLY A 19 -16.25 -0.63 14.65
N ARG A 20 -16.87 -0.08 15.70
CA ARG A 20 -17.70 1.13 15.62
C ARG A 20 -16.90 2.40 15.88
N ASN A 21 -15.88 2.32 16.72
CA ASN A 21 -14.96 3.42 17.03
C ASN A 21 -13.59 3.30 16.30
N GLY A 22 -13.38 2.18 15.61
CA GLY A 22 -12.15 1.84 14.92
C GLY A 22 -11.85 0.35 15.07
N PHE A 23 -10.73 -0.07 14.49
CA PHE A 23 -10.31 -1.46 14.48
C PHE A 23 -8.78 -1.54 14.43
N ALA A 24 -8.23 -2.67 14.84
CA ALA A 24 -6.82 -3.00 14.70
C ALA A 24 -6.58 -3.80 13.42
N ILE A 25 -5.41 -3.60 12.79
CA ILE A 25 -4.97 -4.39 11.64
C ILE A 25 -3.81 -5.26 12.09
N ASN A 26 -3.97 -6.58 11.98
CA ASN A 26 -2.96 -7.53 12.39
C ASN A 26 -2.09 -7.94 11.19
N GLY A 27 -0.78 -7.94 11.40
CA GLY A 27 0.18 -8.41 10.41
C GLY A 27 0.03 -9.90 10.11
N PHE A 28 0.38 -10.31 8.89
CA PHE A 28 0.33 -11.71 8.48
C PHE A 28 1.63 -12.48 8.76
N PHE A 29 2.78 -11.90 8.36
CA PHE A 29 4.09 -12.53 8.57
C PHE A 29 4.67 -12.17 9.93
N ALA A 30 5.06 -13.18 10.71
CA ALA A 30 5.85 -13.00 11.92
C ALA A 30 7.14 -12.23 11.59
N LYS A 31 7.43 -11.17 12.35
CA LYS A 31 8.57 -10.25 12.11
C LYS A 31 8.55 -9.53 10.75
N GLY A 32 7.46 -9.61 9.99
CA GLY A 32 7.31 -8.90 8.70
C GLY A 32 7.25 -7.38 8.84
N ARG A 33 6.97 -6.89 10.05
CA ARG A 33 6.79 -5.48 10.40
C ARG A 33 5.76 -4.79 9.52
N SER A 34 4.60 -5.42 9.34
CA SER A 34 3.42 -4.74 8.77
C SER A 34 3.16 -3.45 9.55
N GLY A 35 2.93 -2.35 8.84
CA GLY A 35 2.81 -1.03 9.43
C GLY A 35 4.14 -0.26 9.54
N TYR A 36 5.23 -0.77 8.94
CA TYR A 36 6.51 -0.05 8.86
C TYR A 36 6.35 1.29 8.11
N ALA A 37 5.54 1.28 7.05
CA ALA A 37 5.11 2.47 6.34
C ALA A 37 3.60 2.37 6.11
N VAL A 38 2.86 3.47 6.31
CA VAL A 38 1.41 3.53 6.13
C VAL A 38 1.06 4.86 5.49
N ALA A 39 0.16 4.83 4.51
CA ALA A 39 -0.39 6.02 3.88
C ALA A 39 -1.85 5.81 3.49
N GLY A 40 -2.59 6.90 3.33
CA GLY A 40 -3.86 6.87 2.60
C GLY A 40 -3.58 6.52 1.14
N ALA A 41 -4.36 5.60 0.58
CA ALA A 41 -4.24 5.18 -0.81
C ALA A 41 -5.20 5.96 -1.75
N GLY A 42 -6.12 6.76 -1.21
CA GLY A 42 -7.25 7.28 -1.97
C GLY A 42 -8.32 6.21 -2.17
N ASP A 43 -9.26 6.42 -3.09
CA ASP A 43 -10.27 5.42 -3.48
C ASP A 43 -9.71 4.58 -4.63
N VAL A 44 -9.10 3.44 -4.32
CA VAL A 44 -8.40 2.60 -5.31
C VAL A 44 -9.30 1.54 -5.95
N ASN A 45 -10.54 1.42 -5.47
CA ASN A 45 -11.51 0.45 -5.95
C ASN A 45 -12.76 1.07 -6.61
N GLY A 46 -12.91 2.39 -6.54
CA GLY A 46 -13.97 3.17 -7.15
C GLY A 46 -15.28 3.20 -6.34
N ASP A 47 -15.24 2.91 -5.04
CA ASP A 47 -16.42 2.88 -4.17
C ASP A 47 -16.68 4.19 -3.41
N ARG A 48 -15.83 5.20 -3.65
CA ARG A 48 -15.81 6.54 -3.04
C ARG A 48 -15.49 6.54 -1.55
N ILE A 49 -14.80 5.51 -1.07
CA ILE A 49 -14.32 5.41 0.30
C ILE A 49 -12.80 5.32 0.24
N ALA A 50 -12.14 6.12 1.08
CA ALA A 50 -10.69 6.11 1.12
C ALA A 50 -10.14 4.78 1.67
N ASP A 51 -9.13 4.27 0.98
CA ASP A 51 -8.41 3.04 1.26
C ASP A 51 -7.06 3.35 1.92
N VAL A 52 -6.40 2.30 2.41
CA VAL A 52 -5.09 2.40 3.08
C VAL A 52 -4.08 1.47 2.43
N ILE A 53 -2.86 1.96 2.24
CA ILE A 53 -1.70 1.13 1.89
C ILE A 53 -0.77 0.95 3.08
N ILE A 54 -0.32 -0.29 3.28
CA ILE A 54 0.50 -0.72 4.42
C ILE A 54 1.72 -1.48 3.90
N GLY A 55 2.92 -1.01 4.25
CA GLY A 55 4.18 -1.67 3.96
C GLY A 55 4.61 -2.67 5.04
N ALA A 56 5.18 -3.80 4.60
CA ALA A 56 5.79 -4.85 5.40
C ALA A 56 7.13 -5.30 4.76
N PRO A 57 8.18 -4.46 4.85
CA PRO A 57 9.44 -4.65 4.12
C PRO A 57 10.22 -5.90 4.52
N PHE A 58 9.89 -6.52 5.65
CA PHE A 58 10.54 -7.74 6.15
C PHE A 58 9.67 -8.99 6.01
N ALA A 59 8.49 -8.86 5.40
CA ALA A 59 7.71 -10.02 4.97
C ALA A 59 8.45 -10.75 3.83
N ASN A 60 8.24 -12.06 3.74
CA ASN A 60 8.96 -12.91 2.79
C ASN A 60 7.98 -13.70 1.89
N PRO A 61 6.99 -13.07 1.23
CA PRO A 61 6.04 -13.79 0.37
C PRO A 61 6.71 -14.56 -0.77
N ASN A 62 7.90 -14.15 -1.22
CA ASN A 62 8.65 -14.79 -2.30
C ASN A 62 10.11 -15.12 -1.89
N GLY A 63 10.36 -15.29 -0.59
CA GLY A 63 11.72 -15.51 -0.05
C GLY A 63 12.30 -14.30 0.66
N LEU A 64 13.55 -14.44 1.13
CA LEU A 64 14.18 -13.45 2.00
C LEU A 64 14.30 -12.09 1.31
N TYR A 65 13.94 -11.02 2.04
CA TYR A 65 14.00 -9.63 1.57
C TYR A 65 13.04 -9.30 0.42
N SER A 66 12.09 -10.17 0.08
CA SER A 66 11.13 -9.87 -0.98
C SER A 66 10.22 -8.69 -0.61
N GLY A 67 9.86 -8.58 0.67
CA GLY A 67 8.93 -7.57 1.17
C GLY A 67 7.51 -7.77 0.66
N GLN A 68 6.56 -7.07 1.27
CA GLN A 68 5.16 -7.08 0.87
C GLN A 68 4.51 -5.75 1.22
N SER A 69 3.50 -5.35 0.46
CA SER A 69 2.56 -4.31 0.85
C SER A 69 1.14 -4.86 0.82
N TYR A 70 0.20 -4.15 1.43
CA TYR A 70 -1.21 -4.50 1.45
C TYR A 70 -2.03 -3.25 1.19
N VAL A 71 -3.03 -3.39 0.35
CA VAL A 71 -4.13 -2.43 0.26
C VAL A 71 -5.28 -2.98 1.08
N VAL A 72 -5.76 -2.19 2.03
CA VAL A 72 -6.97 -2.48 2.80
C VAL A 72 -8.05 -1.53 2.34
N LEU A 73 -9.17 -2.09 1.86
CA LEU A 73 -10.26 -1.28 1.34
C LEU A 73 -11.07 -0.66 2.47
N GLY A 74 -11.39 0.61 2.35
CA GLY A 74 -12.42 1.25 3.13
C GLY A 74 -13.77 0.59 2.85
N LYS A 75 -14.68 0.65 3.83
CA LYS A 75 -16.06 0.22 3.63
C LYS A 75 -17.01 0.93 4.57
N ARG A 76 -18.26 1.10 4.12
CA ARG A 76 -19.34 1.59 4.98
C ARG A 76 -19.54 0.65 6.15
N GLY A 77 -19.71 1.22 7.34
CA GLY A 77 -19.83 0.48 8.59
C GLY A 77 -18.52 -0.09 9.14
N GLY A 78 -17.39 0.05 8.42
CA GLY A 78 -16.08 -0.38 8.90
C GLY A 78 -15.88 -1.90 8.94
N TYR A 79 -14.85 -2.30 9.67
CA TYR A 79 -14.52 -3.69 9.99
C TYR A 79 -15.00 -4.04 11.40
N SER A 80 -14.91 -5.31 11.77
CA SER A 80 -14.97 -5.74 13.17
C SER A 80 -13.82 -5.11 13.98
N SER A 81 -13.71 -5.40 15.28
CA SER A 81 -12.60 -4.94 16.13
C SER A 81 -11.20 -5.21 15.55
N THR A 82 -11.05 -6.26 14.74
CA THR A 82 -9.80 -6.63 14.07
C THR A 82 -10.00 -6.97 12.60
N LEU A 83 -8.96 -6.71 11.80
CA LEU A 83 -8.78 -7.21 10.44
C LEU A 83 -7.39 -7.85 10.32
N ASP A 84 -7.32 -9.10 9.86
CA ASP A 84 -6.05 -9.77 9.62
C ASP A 84 -5.61 -9.59 8.16
N LEU A 85 -4.38 -9.14 7.92
CA LEU A 85 -3.86 -8.95 6.55
C LEU A 85 -3.78 -10.26 5.74
N GLY A 86 -3.73 -11.42 6.41
CA GLY A 86 -3.82 -12.73 5.76
C GLY A 86 -5.23 -13.09 5.26
N SER A 87 -6.26 -12.34 5.66
CA SER A 87 -7.65 -12.57 5.28
C SER A 87 -8.11 -11.76 4.05
N LEU A 88 -7.18 -11.03 3.43
CA LEU A 88 -7.46 -10.22 2.24
C LEU A 88 -7.82 -11.12 1.05
N ASN A 89 -8.95 -10.83 0.39
CA ASN A 89 -9.57 -11.71 -0.59
C ASN A 89 -10.07 -10.99 -1.85
N GLY A 90 -9.62 -9.77 -2.09
CA GLY A 90 -10.05 -8.91 -3.20
C GLY A 90 -11.32 -8.10 -2.91
N LYS A 91 -12.16 -8.50 -1.96
CA LYS A 91 -13.35 -7.72 -1.54
C LYS A 91 -13.09 -6.77 -0.38
N ASN A 92 -12.09 -7.07 0.43
CA ASN A 92 -11.64 -6.27 1.59
C ASN A 92 -10.21 -5.71 1.39
N GLY A 93 -9.61 -5.94 0.22
CA GLY A 93 -8.25 -5.57 -0.09
C GLY A 93 -7.45 -6.70 -0.74
N TRP A 94 -6.17 -6.43 -0.99
CA TRP A 94 -5.25 -7.34 -1.65
C TRP A 94 -3.82 -7.12 -1.16
N SER A 95 -2.97 -8.12 -1.34
CA SER A 95 -1.53 -8.00 -1.12
C SER A 95 -0.80 -7.62 -2.42
N ILE A 96 0.31 -6.91 -2.28
CA ILE A 96 1.26 -6.59 -3.34
C ILE A 96 2.56 -7.28 -2.95
N ASN A 97 2.88 -8.37 -3.65
CA ASN A 97 4.01 -9.23 -3.30
C ASN A 97 5.26 -8.72 -4.00
N GLY A 98 6.24 -8.27 -3.21
CA GLY A 98 7.53 -7.84 -3.72
C GLY A 98 8.37 -9.01 -4.23
N VAL A 99 9.41 -8.67 -4.99
CA VAL A 99 10.36 -9.64 -5.54
C VAL A 99 11.63 -9.68 -4.68
N THR A 100 12.17 -8.51 -4.38
CA THR A 100 13.40 -8.28 -3.61
C THR A 100 13.35 -6.85 -3.05
N GLY A 101 14.42 -6.40 -2.40
CA GLY A 101 14.63 -4.99 -2.10
C GLY A 101 13.83 -4.44 -0.94
N ARG A 102 13.27 -5.34 -0.12
CA ARG A 102 12.39 -4.98 1.00
C ARG A 102 11.22 -4.14 0.54
N SER A 103 10.54 -4.60 -0.53
CA SER A 103 9.34 -3.93 -1.06
C SER A 103 8.35 -3.61 0.06
N GLY A 104 7.77 -2.41 0.00
CA GLY A 104 6.97 -1.86 1.10
C GLY A 104 7.80 -1.09 2.12
N PHE A 105 9.05 -0.74 1.81
CA PHE A 105 9.89 0.11 2.67
C PHE A 105 9.31 1.52 2.82
N SER A 106 8.77 2.06 1.72
CA SER A 106 7.99 3.30 1.69
C SER A 106 6.75 3.09 0.83
N VAL A 107 5.62 3.71 1.19
CA VAL A 107 4.36 3.62 0.45
C VAL A 107 3.65 4.96 0.43
N ALA A 108 2.90 5.24 -0.63
CA ALA A 108 2.01 6.40 -0.72
C ALA A 108 0.85 6.12 -1.69
N GLY A 109 -0.30 6.78 -1.49
CA GLY A 109 -1.27 7.01 -2.57
C GLY A 109 -0.77 8.13 -3.48
N VAL A 110 -0.97 7.99 -4.79
CA VAL A 110 -0.47 8.94 -5.81
C VAL A 110 -1.58 9.55 -6.67
N GLY A 111 -2.84 9.28 -6.36
CA GLY A 111 -3.98 9.71 -7.19
C GLY A 111 -4.18 8.78 -8.38
N ASP A 112 -5.06 9.15 -9.30
CA ASP A 112 -5.28 8.42 -10.56
C ASP A 112 -4.14 8.70 -11.53
N VAL A 113 -3.26 7.72 -11.71
CA VAL A 113 -2.04 7.86 -12.51
C VAL A 113 -2.20 7.41 -13.96
N ASN A 114 -3.15 6.53 -14.22
CA ASN A 114 -3.38 5.96 -15.53
C ASN A 114 -4.67 6.50 -16.22
N GLY A 115 -5.40 7.40 -15.57
CA GLY A 115 -6.62 8.02 -16.09
C GLY A 115 -7.85 7.10 -16.03
N ASP A 116 -7.85 6.05 -15.20
CA ASP A 116 -8.95 5.08 -15.09
C ASP A 116 -9.99 5.43 -14.02
N ARG A 117 -9.81 6.57 -13.35
CA ARG A 117 -10.62 7.10 -12.25
C ARG A 117 -10.56 6.25 -10.98
N LEU A 118 -9.51 5.48 -10.78
CA LEU A 118 -9.19 4.79 -9.54
C LEU A 118 -7.89 5.35 -8.98
N GLY A 119 -7.81 5.43 -7.65
CA GLY A 119 -6.58 5.82 -6.99
C GLY A 119 -5.51 4.77 -7.22
N ASP A 120 -4.29 5.23 -7.45
CA ASP A 120 -3.11 4.39 -7.60
C ASP A 120 -2.17 4.56 -6.41
N VAL A 121 -1.29 3.58 -6.25
CA VAL A 121 -0.35 3.53 -5.13
C VAL A 121 1.07 3.35 -5.62
N ILE A 122 2.02 3.94 -4.91
CA ILE A 122 3.45 3.73 -5.14
C ILE A 122 4.07 2.95 -3.98
N VAL A 123 4.96 2.01 -4.32
CA VAL A 123 5.68 1.15 -3.39
C VAL A 123 7.17 1.21 -3.68
N GLY A 124 7.96 1.49 -2.64
CA GLY A 124 9.42 1.52 -2.71
C GLY A 124 10.08 0.21 -2.27
N ALA A 125 11.14 -0.17 -2.97
CA ALA A 125 12.00 -1.33 -2.72
C ALA A 125 13.49 -0.93 -2.89
N PRO A 126 14.06 -0.16 -1.95
CA PRO A 126 15.34 0.52 -2.15
C PRO A 126 16.59 -0.38 -2.12
N PHE A 127 16.48 -1.67 -1.79
CA PHE A 127 17.64 -2.52 -1.49
C PHE A 127 17.73 -3.78 -2.37
N THR A 128 17.53 -3.67 -3.68
CA THR A 128 17.20 -4.83 -4.55
C THR A 128 18.24 -5.94 -4.63
N ALA A 129 19.50 -5.68 -4.23
CA ALA A 129 20.48 -6.73 -4.03
C ALA A 129 20.67 -7.04 -2.54
N ASN A 130 20.92 -8.32 -2.26
CA ASN A 130 21.16 -8.82 -0.91
C ASN A 130 22.46 -8.27 -0.26
N SER A 131 23.20 -7.41 -0.97
CA SER A 131 24.51 -6.87 -0.60
C SER A 131 24.50 -5.53 0.14
N GLY A 132 23.33 -4.93 0.43
CA GLY A 132 23.22 -3.74 1.28
C GLY A 132 22.89 -2.44 0.54
N ARG A 133 23.28 -1.28 1.13
CA ARG A 133 22.87 0.08 0.71
C ARG A 133 23.36 0.51 -0.69
N ASN A 134 24.25 -0.26 -1.32
CA ASN A 134 24.83 0.07 -2.63
C ASN A 134 24.09 -0.62 -3.79
N SER A 135 22.90 -1.16 -3.52
CA SER A 135 22.08 -1.80 -4.55
C SER A 135 21.18 -0.75 -5.21
N PRO A 136 20.94 -0.81 -6.53
CA PRO A 136 19.94 0.04 -7.14
C PRO A 136 18.57 -0.27 -6.51
N GLY A 137 17.85 0.76 -6.14
CA GLY A 137 16.48 0.66 -5.65
C GLY A 137 15.49 0.51 -6.81
N GLN A 138 14.27 0.14 -6.45
CA GLN A 138 13.13 0.08 -7.38
C GLN A 138 11.93 0.78 -6.76
N GLY A 139 11.16 1.45 -7.62
CA GLY A 139 9.82 1.93 -7.31
C GLY A 139 8.81 1.20 -8.17
N TYR A 140 7.58 1.08 -7.69
CA TYR A 140 6.48 0.49 -8.43
C TYR A 140 5.25 1.34 -8.23
N VAL A 141 4.67 1.85 -9.31
CA VAL A 141 3.30 2.35 -9.27
C VAL A 141 2.38 1.19 -9.62
N VAL A 142 1.37 0.95 -8.79
CA VAL A 142 0.41 -0.14 -8.96
C VAL A 142 -0.96 0.49 -9.14
N TRP A 143 -1.61 0.10 -10.23
CA TRP A 143 -2.92 0.62 -10.59
C TRP A 143 -4.00 0.14 -9.61
N GLY A 144 -4.92 1.06 -9.31
CA GLY A 144 -6.20 0.77 -8.71
C GLY A 144 -6.95 -0.29 -9.51
N ARG A 145 -7.89 -0.96 -8.85
CA ARG A 145 -8.70 -2.01 -9.47
C ARG A 145 -10.07 -2.08 -8.85
N THR A 146 -11.08 -2.15 -9.70
CA THR A 146 -12.44 -2.45 -9.23
C THR A 146 -12.52 -3.85 -8.64
N ALA A 147 -13.45 -4.06 -7.69
CA ALA A 147 -13.71 -5.36 -7.08
C ALA A 147 -14.07 -6.48 -8.08
N LYS A 148 -14.37 -6.16 -9.34
CA LYS A 148 -14.59 -7.13 -10.43
C LYS A 148 -13.30 -7.83 -10.87
N LYS A 149 -12.13 -7.22 -10.67
CA LYS A 149 -10.81 -7.87 -10.81
C LYS A 149 -10.50 -8.61 -9.49
N THR A 150 -11.01 -9.83 -9.33
CA THR A 150 -11.05 -10.58 -8.06
C THR A 150 -9.70 -11.15 -7.57
N THR A 151 -8.55 -10.64 -8.02
CA THR A 151 -7.26 -11.17 -7.58
C THR A 151 -6.87 -10.53 -6.25
N SER A 152 -6.73 -11.36 -5.20
CA SER A 152 -6.28 -10.93 -3.88
C SER A 152 -4.77 -10.65 -3.81
N VAL A 153 -4.05 -10.85 -4.91
CA VAL A 153 -2.59 -10.72 -4.99
C VAL A 153 -2.18 -9.96 -6.26
N VAL A 154 -1.26 -9.03 -6.10
CA VAL A 154 -0.51 -8.37 -7.16
C VAL A 154 0.95 -8.84 -7.10
N PRO A 155 1.37 -9.75 -7.99
CA PRO A 155 2.76 -10.20 -8.03
C PRO A 155 3.62 -9.17 -8.78
N MET A 156 4.51 -8.46 -8.07
CA MET A 156 5.41 -7.46 -8.72
C MET A 156 6.37 -8.10 -9.73
N ALA A 157 6.65 -9.40 -9.63
CA ALA A 157 7.46 -10.14 -10.60
C ALA A 157 6.80 -10.25 -11.98
N GLN A 158 5.47 -10.09 -12.04
CA GLN A 158 4.66 -10.22 -13.25
C GLN A 158 3.84 -8.94 -13.48
N LEU A 159 4.35 -7.79 -13.05
CA LEU A 159 3.66 -6.52 -13.20
C LEU A 159 3.60 -6.14 -14.69
N SER A 160 2.43 -6.33 -15.26
CA SER A 160 2.10 -5.96 -16.64
C SER A 160 1.63 -4.51 -16.74
N PRO A 161 1.60 -3.91 -17.94
CA PRO A 161 1.19 -2.52 -18.13
C PRO A 161 -0.24 -2.21 -17.63
N GLU A 162 -1.14 -3.20 -17.60
CA GLU A 162 -2.50 -3.06 -17.06
C GLU A 162 -2.60 -3.22 -15.54
N MET A 163 -1.48 -3.53 -14.86
CA MET A 163 -1.39 -3.62 -13.40
C MET A 163 -0.51 -2.54 -12.78
N GLY A 164 0.44 -1.98 -13.53
CA GLY A 164 1.31 -0.95 -13.00
C GLY A 164 2.51 -0.62 -13.89
N LEU A 165 3.43 0.12 -13.27
CA LEU A 165 4.64 0.67 -13.85
C LEU A 165 5.81 0.39 -12.89
N LYS A 166 6.93 -0.06 -13.45
CA LYS A 166 8.19 -0.19 -12.72
C LYS A 166 9.08 1.03 -12.94
N LEU A 167 9.51 1.65 -11.85
CA LEU A 167 10.46 2.76 -11.81
C LEU A 167 11.86 2.22 -11.48
N ASN A 168 12.82 2.42 -12.39
CA ASN A 168 14.21 2.03 -12.20
C ASN A 168 15.11 3.26 -12.35
N SER A 169 16.24 3.28 -11.64
CA SER A 169 17.32 4.19 -11.99
C SER A 169 18.15 3.65 -13.15
N SER A 170 18.70 4.55 -13.97
CA SER A 170 19.74 4.25 -14.95
C SER A 170 21.15 4.27 -14.35
N LEU A 171 21.31 4.71 -13.10
CA LEU A 171 22.59 4.82 -12.40
C LEU A 171 22.77 3.68 -11.38
N PRO A 172 23.99 3.16 -11.24
CA PRO A 172 24.31 2.21 -10.16
C PRO A 172 24.17 2.91 -8.80
N GLU A 173 23.77 2.15 -7.78
CA GLU A 173 23.74 2.57 -6.36
C GLU A 173 22.66 3.61 -5.96
N GLU A 174 21.80 4.06 -6.87
CA GLU A 174 20.68 4.93 -6.50
C GLU A 174 19.59 4.18 -5.75
N SER A 175 19.27 4.61 -4.53
CA SER A 175 18.22 4.03 -3.69
C SER A 175 16.82 4.48 -4.11
N VAL A 176 16.42 4.26 -5.37
CA VAL A 176 15.05 4.54 -5.83
C VAL A 176 14.03 3.84 -4.93
N GLY A 177 12.97 4.54 -4.54
CA GLY A 177 11.96 4.01 -3.64
C GLY A 177 12.41 3.97 -2.17
N TYR A 178 13.47 4.70 -1.78
CA TYR A 178 13.79 4.88 -0.36
C TYR A 178 12.73 5.72 0.36
N SER A 179 12.19 6.72 -0.32
CA SER A 179 11.06 7.53 0.10
C SER A 179 10.16 7.78 -1.10
N VAL A 180 8.85 7.79 -0.86
CA VAL A 180 7.84 8.07 -1.88
C VAL A 180 6.76 8.94 -1.27
N ALA A 181 6.18 9.83 -2.07
CA ALA A 181 5.06 10.68 -1.68
C ALA A 181 4.20 10.95 -2.91
N GLY A 182 2.88 11.04 -2.71
CA GLY A 182 1.96 11.64 -3.68
C GLY A 182 1.79 13.12 -3.36
N MET A 183 1.85 13.98 -4.38
CA MET A 183 1.67 15.43 -4.23
C MET A 183 0.44 15.97 -4.99
N GLY A 184 -0.35 15.08 -5.61
CA GLY A 184 -1.42 15.46 -6.52
C GLY A 184 -0.88 16.00 -7.85
N ASP A 185 -1.73 16.72 -8.57
CA ASP A 185 -1.37 17.35 -9.85
C ASP A 185 -0.44 18.56 -9.62
N PHE A 186 0.84 18.38 -9.90
CA PHE A 186 1.86 19.41 -9.73
C PHE A 186 2.03 20.31 -10.96
N ASN A 187 1.75 19.80 -12.16
CA ASN A 187 1.92 20.53 -13.41
C ASN A 187 0.62 21.18 -13.92
N GLY A 188 -0.52 20.94 -13.26
CA GLY A 188 -1.79 21.60 -13.55
C GLY A 188 -2.49 21.07 -14.80
N ASP A 189 -2.09 19.91 -15.32
CA ASP A 189 -2.68 19.31 -16.52
C ASP A 189 -4.00 18.56 -16.22
N ARG A 190 -4.36 18.46 -14.94
CA ARG A 190 -5.52 17.74 -14.40
C ARG A 190 -5.53 16.26 -14.74
N GLY A 191 -4.38 15.67 -15.06
CA GLY A 191 -4.23 14.24 -15.30
C GLY A 191 -4.48 13.39 -14.05
N TRP A 192 -4.33 13.99 -12.85
CA TRP A 192 -4.20 13.28 -11.57
C TRP A 192 -5.27 13.62 -10.51
N THR A 193 -6.37 14.27 -10.88
CA THR A 193 -7.37 14.78 -9.92
C THR A 193 -8.56 13.85 -9.71
N PHE A 194 -8.99 13.72 -8.45
CA PHE A 194 -10.38 13.45 -8.06
C PHE A 194 -11.08 14.75 -7.68
#